data_AF-A0A951F2Y6-F1
#
_entry.id   AF-A0A951F2Y6-F1
#
_cell.length_a   1.000
_cell.length_b   1.000
_cell.length_c   1.000
_cell.angle_alpha   90.00
_cell.angle_beta   90.00
_cell.angle_gamma   90.00
#
_symmetry.space_group_name_H-M   'P 1'
#
loop_
_entity.id
_entity.type
_entity.pdbx_description
1 polymer ?
#
loop_
_entity_poly.entity_id
_entity_poly.type
_entity_poly.pdbx_seq_one_letter_code
_entity_poly.pdbx_strand_id
1 'polypeptide(L)'
;MYTILHAIAGYFFLVLIVRVLTRRPGAQLTPFEFVIVFLIGGVIILTTVGNDRSETNSVCAVVTIVLLHRLVSWLKIRFPSFGKVVDGIPLVLLKDGKWQTETMERMRLQDTDVMAAARNKGVKTLAEIKYAILERNGAISIIQSKS
;
A
#
# COMPACT_ATOMS: atom_id res chain seq x y z
N MET A 1 4.39 26.51 -24.22
CA MET A 1 5.02 25.30 -24.81
C MET A 1 5.85 24.52 -23.78
N TYR A 2 6.69 25.17 -22.97
CA TYR A 2 7.46 24.50 -21.90
C TYR A 2 6.61 23.68 -20.93
N THR A 3 5.43 24.15 -20.54
CA THR A 3 4.51 23.41 -19.66
C THR A 3 4.14 22.03 -20.19
N ILE A 4 3.99 21.87 -21.51
CA ILE A 4 3.66 20.57 -22.14
C ILE A 4 4.84 19.61 -22.00
N LEU A 5 6.07 20.10 -22.21
CA LEU A 5 7.28 19.29 -22.05
C LEU A 5 7.48 18.84 -20.59
N HIS A 6 7.24 19.73 -19.62
CA HIS A 6 7.32 19.40 -18.18
C HIS A 6 6.22 18.43 -17.76
N ALA A 7 4.99 18.58 -18.28
CA ALA A 7 3.91 17.64 -18.02
C ALA A 7 4.24 16.23 -18.54
N ILE A 8 4.82 16.12 -19.74
CA ILE A 8 5.27 14.84 -20.31
C ILE A 8 6.40 14.25 -19.46
N ALA A 9 7.42 15.05 -19.12
CA ALA A 9 8.54 14.59 -18.30
C ALA A 9 8.08 14.15 -16.89
N GLY A 10 7.21 14.93 -16.25
CA GLY A 10 6.62 14.62 -14.96
C GLY A 10 5.77 13.35 -14.98
N TYR A 11 5.00 13.13 -16.04
CA TYR A 11 4.26 11.88 -16.23
C TYR A 11 5.20 10.66 -16.28
N PHE A 12 6.22 10.68 -17.14
CA PHE A 12 7.17 9.57 -17.23
C PHE A 12 7.95 9.36 -15.93
N PHE A 13 8.30 10.46 -15.24
CA PHE A 13 8.95 10.40 -13.94
C PHE A 13 8.05 9.72 -12.89
N LEU A 14 6.78 10.11 -12.79
CA LEU A 14 5.82 9.50 -11.87
C LEU A 14 5.62 8.01 -12.17
N VAL A 15 5.48 7.64 -13.45
CA VAL A 15 5.36 6.24 -13.88
C VAL A 15 6.59 5.44 -13.46
N LEU A 16 7.79 5.98 -13.63
CA LEU A 16 9.04 5.33 -13.23
C LEU A 16 9.09 5.12 -11.71
N ILE A 17 8.72 6.13 -10.93
CA ILE A 17 8.66 6.04 -9.47
C ILE A 17 7.65 4.99 -9.03
N VAL A 18 6.41 5.04 -9.52
CA VAL A 18 5.38 4.04 -9.20
C VAL A 18 5.90 2.65 -9.52
N ARG A 19 6.52 2.44 -10.69
CA ARG A 19 7.10 1.16 -11.08
C ARG A 19 8.23 0.69 -10.14
N VAL A 20 9.04 1.61 -9.63
CA VAL A 20 10.09 1.33 -8.64
C VAL A 20 9.52 1.01 -7.27
N LEU A 21 8.35 1.55 -6.89
CA LEU A 21 7.65 1.22 -5.64
C LEU A 21 6.93 -0.14 -5.76
N THR A 22 6.27 -0.42 -6.89
CA THR A 22 5.52 -1.66 -7.13
C THR A 22 6.41 -2.88 -7.44
N ARG A 23 7.59 -3.02 -6.80
CA ARG A 23 8.58 -4.10 -7.09
C ARG A 23 8.07 -5.53 -6.98
N ARG A 24 6.83 -5.73 -6.52
CA ARG A 24 6.18 -7.03 -6.35
C ARG A 24 4.97 -7.11 -7.28
N PRO A 25 5.06 -7.86 -8.39
CA PRO A 25 3.91 -8.09 -9.27
C PRO A 25 2.72 -8.62 -8.47
N GLY A 26 1.58 -7.93 -8.54
CA GLY A 26 0.36 -8.30 -7.81
C GLY A 26 0.28 -7.87 -6.34
N ALA A 27 1.32 -7.24 -5.78
CA ALA A 27 1.21 -6.59 -4.47
C ALA A 27 0.47 -5.26 -4.61
N GLN A 28 -0.54 -5.05 -3.78
CA GLN A 28 -1.15 -3.73 -3.64
C GLN A 28 -0.16 -2.79 -2.94
N LEU A 29 -0.22 -1.52 -3.28
CA LEU A 29 0.55 -0.49 -2.60
C LEU A 29 0.16 -0.44 -1.12
N THR A 30 1.15 -0.31 -0.26
CA THR A 30 0.93 0.00 1.15
C THR A 30 0.35 1.41 1.28
N PRO A 31 -0.43 1.70 2.34
CA PRO A 31 -0.93 3.06 2.59
C PRO A 31 0.18 4.12 2.58
N PHE A 32 1.37 3.78 3.08
CA PHE A 32 2.52 4.66 3.07
C PHE A 32 3.04 4.95 1.64
N GLU A 33 3.06 3.95 0.76
CA GLU A 33 3.43 4.14 -0.64
C GLU A 33 2.41 5.02 -1.38
N PHE A 34 1.11 4.90 -1.05
CA PHE A 34 0.10 5.82 -1.56
C PHE A 34 0.40 7.28 -1.20
N VAL A 35 0.71 7.56 0.07
CA VAL A 35 1.06 8.93 0.52
C VAL A 35 2.23 9.49 -0.28
N ILE A 36 3.24 8.68 -0.58
CA ILE A 36 4.40 9.12 -1.37
C ILE A 36 4.02 9.46 -2.80
N VAL A 37 3.22 8.62 -3.45
CA VAL A 37 2.73 8.89 -4.81
C VAL A 37 1.94 10.21 -4.84
N PHE A 38 1.11 10.47 -3.82
CA PHE A 38 0.40 11.75 -3.69
C PHE A 38 1.33 12.94 -3.50
N LEU A 39 2.32 12.85 -2.61
CA LEU A 39 3.29 13.92 -2.37
C LEU A 39 4.09 14.25 -3.65
N ILE A 40 4.56 13.23 -4.35
CA ILE A 40 5.32 13.41 -5.60
C ILE A 40 4.43 14.01 -6.69
N GLY A 41 3.18 13.54 -6.82
CA GLY A 41 2.20 14.14 -7.73
C GLY A 41 1.99 15.64 -7.43
N GLY A 42 1.86 16.00 -6.16
CA GLY A 42 1.76 17.40 -5.72
C GLY A 42 2.99 18.23 -6.11
N VAL A 43 4.20 17.70 -5.91
CA VAL A 43 5.43 18.37 -6.34
C VAL A 43 5.43 18.56 -7.86
N ILE A 44 5.13 17.53 -8.65
CA ILE A 44 5.08 17.62 -10.12
C ILE A 44 4.11 18.70 -10.58
N ILE A 45 2.92 18.78 -9.99
CA ILE A 45 1.94 19.83 -10.31
C ILE A 45 2.52 21.22 -10.01
N LEU A 46 3.14 21.40 -8.84
CA LEU A 46 3.77 22.66 -8.46
C LEU A 46 4.90 23.05 -9.42
N THR A 47 5.71 22.09 -9.88
CA THR A 47 6.77 22.35 -10.87
C THR A 47 6.21 22.74 -12.25
N THR A 48 5.06 22.18 -12.62
CA THR A 48 4.48 22.33 -13.96
C THR A 48 3.65 23.61 -14.09
N VAL A 49 2.92 23.96 -13.04
CA VAL A 49 1.90 25.04 -13.05
C VAL A 49 2.26 26.19 -12.10
N GLY A 50 3.20 25.99 -11.17
CA GLY A 50 3.57 27.00 -10.18
C GLY A 50 4.24 28.23 -10.79
N ASN A 51 4.04 29.36 -10.11
CA ASN A 51 4.64 30.65 -10.48
C ASN A 51 6.16 30.68 -10.21
N ASP A 52 6.62 29.90 -9.23
CA ASP A 52 8.03 29.74 -8.89
C ASP A 52 8.61 28.52 -9.63
N ARG A 53 9.10 28.76 -10.85
CA ARG A 53 9.72 27.73 -11.72
C ARG A 53 11.18 27.46 -11.35
N SER A 54 11.48 27.44 -10.06
CA SER A 54 12.82 27.08 -9.61
C SER A 54 12.99 25.57 -9.73
N GLU A 55 13.61 25.14 -10.83
CA GLU A 55 13.99 23.74 -11.09
C GLU A 55 14.80 23.15 -9.93
N THR A 56 15.62 23.98 -9.27
CA THR A 56 16.41 23.58 -8.10
C THR A 56 15.52 23.20 -6.92
N ASN A 57 14.46 23.98 -6.63
CA ASN A 57 13.59 23.71 -5.50
C ASN A 57 12.77 22.42 -5.70
N SER A 58 12.33 22.22 -6.93
CA SER A 58 11.67 21.01 -7.42
C SER A 58 12.51 19.75 -7.22
N VAL A 59 13.77 19.77 -7.67
CA VAL A 59 14.70 18.65 -7.51
C VAL A 59 15.00 18.40 -6.03
N CYS A 60 15.25 19.46 -5.25
CA CYS A 60 15.47 19.34 -3.81
C CYS A 60 14.27 18.70 -3.08
N ALA A 61 13.05 19.08 -3.43
CA ALA A 61 11.84 18.49 -2.85
C ALA A 61 11.71 17.00 -3.18
N VAL A 62 11.90 16.61 -4.44
CA VAL A 62 11.84 15.21 -4.87
C VAL A 62 12.94 14.38 -4.19
N VAL A 63 14.19 14.87 -4.17
CA VAL A 63 15.32 14.20 -3.52
C VAL A 63 15.04 14.02 -2.02
N THR A 64 14.52 15.04 -1.36
CA THR A 64 14.17 14.98 0.07
C THR A 64 13.10 13.92 0.32
N ILE A 65 12.04 13.86 -0.50
CA ILE A 65 10.99 12.83 -0.38
C ILE A 65 11.58 11.43 -0.58
N VAL A 66 12.43 11.23 -1.59
CA VAL A 66 13.08 9.94 -1.86
C VAL A 66 14.00 9.51 -0.71
N LEU A 67 14.81 10.43 -0.18
CA LEU A 67 15.68 10.17 0.97
C LEU A 67 14.87 9.82 2.22
N LEU A 68 13.78 10.55 2.48
CA LEU A 68 12.90 10.27 3.61
C LEU A 68 12.21 8.92 3.45
N HIS A 69 11.74 8.56 2.25
CA HIS A 69 11.17 7.24 1.98
C HIS A 69 12.20 6.12 2.24
N ARG A 70 13.44 6.32 1.79
CA ARG A 70 14.53 5.35 2.02
C ARG A 70 14.87 5.23 3.50
N LEU A 71 14.88 6.35 4.23
CA LEU A 71 15.09 6.38 5.68
C LEU A 71 13.98 5.63 6.41
N VAL A 72 12.71 5.91 6.10
CA VAL A 72 11.56 5.20 6.68
C VAL A 72 11.65 3.70 6.38
N SER A 73 11.92 3.32 5.13
CA SER A 73 12.08 1.92 4.74
C SER A 73 13.21 1.22 5.53
N TRP A 74 14.34 1.90 5.72
CA TRP A 74 15.44 1.40 6.53
C TRP A 74 15.06 1.27 8.02
N LEU A 75 14.37 2.27 8.58
CA LEU A 75 13.87 2.24 9.96
C LEU A 75 12.89 1.09 10.19
N LYS A 76 12.01 0.80 9.23
CA LYS A 76 11.07 -0.34 9.31
C LYS A 76 11.80 -1.69 9.42
N ILE A 77 12.92 -1.85 8.71
CA ILE A 77 13.73 -3.07 8.75
C ILE A 77 14.55 -3.12 10.05
N ARG A 78 15.14 -2.00 10.46
CA ARG A 78 15.99 -1.92 11.65
C ARG A 78 15.19 -2.06 12.96
N PHE A 79 13.96 -1.56 12.97
CA PHE A 79 13.06 -1.53 14.12
C PHE A 79 11.71 -2.16 13.75
N PRO A 80 11.55 -3.48 13.95
CA PRO A 80 10.31 -4.18 13.60
C PRO A 80 9.06 -3.57 14.23
N SER A 81 9.14 -3.07 15.47
CA SER A 81 8.03 -2.38 16.15
C SER A 81 7.57 -1.12 15.40
N PHE A 82 8.49 -0.34 14.83
CA PHE A 82 8.16 0.81 13.99
C PHE A 82 7.47 0.35 12.70
N GLY A 83 7.98 -0.73 12.09
CA GLY A 83 7.33 -1.36 10.94
C GLY A 83 5.90 -1.81 11.22
N LYS A 84 5.62 -2.34 12.41
CA LYS A 84 4.25 -2.73 12.83
C LYS A 84 3.31 -1.54 12.98
N VAL A 85 3.81 -0.38 13.43
CA VAL A 85 2.99 0.84 13.56
C VAL A 85 2.71 1.46 12.20
N VAL A 86 3.71 1.48 11.31
CA VAL A 86 3.59 2.14 9.99
C VAL A 86 2.85 1.27 8.97
N ASP A 87 3.20 -0.01 8.86
CA ASP A 87 2.63 -0.91 7.86
C ASP A 87 1.56 -1.85 8.45
N GLY A 88 1.35 -1.88 9.77
CA GLY A 88 0.48 -2.86 10.42
C GLY A 88 1.09 -4.26 10.50
N ILE A 89 0.30 -5.19 11.06
CA ILE A 89 0.62 -6.63 11.12
C ILE A 89 -0.49 -7.42 10.43
N PRO A 90 -0.15 -8.51 9.70
CA PRO A 90 -1.17 -9.42 9.22
C PRO A 90 -1.82 -10.12 10.43
N LEU A 91 -3.15 -10.22 10.42
CA LEU A 91 -3.93 -10.77 11.53
C LEU A 91 -4.79 -11.92 11.02
N VAL A 92 -4.79 -13.05 11.75
CA VAL A 92 -5.61 -14.20 11.40
C VAL A 92 -7.04 -13.94 11.87
N LEU A 93 -8.00 -13.96 10.95
CA LEU A 93 -9.43 -13.79 11.22
C LEU A 93 -10.15 -15.13 11.38
N LEU A 94 -9.71 -16.14 10.63
CA LEU A 94 -10.22 -17.50 10.70
C LEU A 94 -9.09 -18.51 10.50
N LYS A 95 -9.13 -19.60 11.25
CA LYS A 95 -8.21 -20.73 11.15
C LYS A 95 -8.96 -22.05 11.28
N ASP A 96 -8.85 -22.91 10.28
CA ASP A 96 -9.43 -24.25 10.24
C ASP A 96 -10.91 -24.26 10.68
N GLY A 97 -11.71 -23.37 10.08
CA GLY A 97 -13.14 -23.19 10.40
C GLY A 97 -13.46 -22.47 11.72
N LYS A 98 -12.45 -22.10 12.53
CA LYS A 98 -12.64 -21.38 13.80
C LYS A 98 -12.36 -19.88 13.65
N TRP A 99 -13.38 -19.08 13.93
CA TRP A 99 -13.28 -17.62 13.99
C TRP A 99 -12.35 -17.16 15.12
N GLN A 100 -11.54 -16.15 14.84
CA GLN A 100 -10.70 -15.47 15.82
C GLN A 100 -11.44 -14.24 16.34
N THR A 101 -12.49 -14.46 17.14
CA THR A 101 -13.45 -13.42 17.54
C THR A 101 -12.79 -12.20 18.17
N GLU A 102 -11.83 -12.38 19.07
CA GLU A 102 -11.10 -11.26 19.70
C GLU A 102 -10.38 -10.38 18.67
N THR A 103 -9.81 -10.99 17.64
CA THR A 103 -9.12 -10.25 16.56
C THR A 103 -10.12 -9.53 15.68
N MET A 104 -11.23 -10.18 15.34
CA MET A 104 -12.30 -9.59 14.53
C MET A 104 -12.98 -8.42 15.24
N GLU A 105 -13.26 -8.53 16.54
CA GLU A 105 -13.83 -7.45 17.35
C GLU A 105 -12.90 -6.24 17.42
N ARG A 106 -11.61 -6.46 17.66
CA ARG A 106 -10.60 -5.39 17.69
C ARG A 106 -10.49 -4.66 16.35
N MET A 107 -10.62 -5.39 15.25
CA MET A 107 -10.56 -4.83 13.90
C MET A 107 -11.94 -4.40 13.37
N ARG A 108 -13.01 -4.51 14.18
CA ARG A 108 -14.40 -4.20 13.82
C ARG A 108 -14.88 -4.91 12.54
N LEU A 109 -14.46 -6.16 12.36
CA LEU A 109 -14.82 -7.00 11.22
C LEU A 109 -15.92 -7.99 11.60
N GLN A 110 -16.81 -8.27 10.65
CA GLN A 110 -17.84 -9.29 10.74
C GLN A 110 -17.46 -10.53 9.93
N ASP A 111 -18.13 -11.64 10.21
CA ASP A 111 -18.07 -12.87 9.43
C ASP A 111 -18.44 -12.63 7.95
N THR A 112 -19.39 -11.72 7.71
CA THR A 112 -19.82 -11.27 6.38
C THR A 112 -18.68 -10.68 5.54
N ASP A 113 -17.73 -9.97 6.15
CA ASP A 113 -16.56 -9.39 5.49
C ASP A 113 -15.63 -10.49 4.97
N VAL A 114 -15.35 -11.48 5.82
CA VAL A 114 -14.52 -12.63 5.46
C VAL A 114 -15.20 -13.47 4.39
N MET A 115 -16.51 -13.71 4.51
CA MET A 115 -17.28 -14.45 3.51
C MET A 115 -17.40 -13.68 2.18
N ALA A 116 -17.44 -12.35 2.20
CA ALA A 116 -17.38 -11.55 0.97
C ALA A 116 -16.04 -11.73 0.24
N ALA A 117 -14.93 -11.69 0.98
CA ALA A 117 -13.61 -11.98 0.42
C ALA A 117 -13.49 -13.42 -0.11
N ALA A 118 -14.10 -14.39 0.58
CA ALA A 118 -14.15 -15.79 0.15
C ALA A 118 -14.92 -15.95 -1.18
N ARG A 119 -16.07 -15.27 -1.33
CA ARG A 119 -16.85 -15.28 -2.58
C ARG A 119 -16.07 -14.74 -3.78
N ASN A 120 -15.26 -13.69 -3.58
CA ASN A 120 -14.38 -13.16 -4.64
C ASN A 120 -13.33 -14.18 -5.12
N LYS A 121 -13.07 -15.23 -4.35
CA LYS A 121 -12.18 -16.36 -4.69
C LYS A 121 -12.94 -17.62 -5.11
N GLY A 122 -14.26 -17.53 -5.31
CA GLY A 122 -15.11 -18.65 -5.68
C GLY A 122 -15.44 -19.62 -4.54
N VAL A 123 -15.05 -19.30 -3.30
CA VAL A 123 -15.30 -20.13 -2.12
C VAL A 123 -16.69 -19.82 -1.58
N LYS A 124 -17.51 -20.86 -1.38
CA LYS A 124 -18.92 -20.70 -0.98
C LYS A 124 -19.16 -21.02 0.48
N THR A 125 -18.41 -21.96 1.04
CA THR A 125 -18.64 -22.44 2.41
C THR A 125 -17.45 -22.17 3.32
N LEU A 126 -17.74 -22.06 4.62
CA LEU A 126 -16.73 -21.86 5.65
C LEU A 126 -15.74 -23.03 5.74
N ALA A 127 -16.22 -24.25 5.47
CA ALA A 127 -15.44 -25.48 5.55
C ALA A 127 -14.31 -25.53 4.51
N GLU A 128 -14.46 -24.81 3.39
CA GLU A 128 -13.45 -24.69 2.36
C GLU A 128 -12.32 -23.70 2.74
N ILE A 129 -12.49 -22.91 3.82
CA ILE A 129 -11.51 -21.90 4.23
C ILE A 129 -10.60 -22.48 5.31
N LYS A 130 -9.32 -22.65 4.97
CA LYS A 130 -8.29 -23.04 5.93
C LYS A 130 -7.78 -21.84 6.73
N TYR A 131 -7.53 -20.73 6.06
CA TYR A 131 -7.18 -19.46 6.72
C TYR A 131 -7.86 -18.28 6.05
N ALA A 132 -8.33 -17.34 6.88
CA ALA A 132 -8.60 -15.98 6.45
C ALA A 132 -7.64 -15.03 7.19
N ILE A 133 -6.92 -14.20 6.45
CA ILE A 133 -5.88 -13.31 6.99
C ILE A 133 -6.20 -11.89 6.54
N LEU A 134 -6.30 -10.97 7.50
CA LEU A 134 -6.30 -9.54 7.23
C LEU A 134 -4.87 -9.10 6.95
N GLU A 135 -4.61 -8.68 5.73
CA GLU A 135 -3.31 -8.18 5.28
C GLU A 135 -3.07 -6.74 5.72
N ARG A 136 -1.81 -6.31 5.64
CA ARG A 136 -1.34 -4.96 6.03
C ARG A 136 -2.02 -3.80 5.31
N ASN A 137 -2.50 -4.06 4.10
CA ASN A 137 -3.23 -3.11 3.26
C ASN A 137 -4.74 -3.12 3.53
N GLY A 138 -5.22 -3.91 4.50
CA GLY A 138 -6.64 -4.07 4.83
C GLY A 138 -7.38 -5.09 3.97
N ALA A 139 -6.73 -5.72 2.98
CA ALA A 139 -7.35 -6.77 2.19
C ALA A 139 -7.47 -8.07 3.00
N ILE A 140 -8.54 -8.83 2.79
CA ILE A 140 -8.68 -10.17 3.37
C ILE A 140 -8.21 -11.20 2.35
N SER A 141 -7.16 -11.93 2.70
CA SER A 141 -6.63 -13.05 1.94
C SER A 141 -7.27 -14.36 2.42
N ILE A 142 -7.61 -15.23 1.46
CA ILE A 142 -8.29 -16.51 1.71
C ILE A 142 -7.40 -17.64 1.21
N ILE A 143 -7.06 -18.55 2.12
CA ILE A 143 -6.33 -19.78 1.82
C ILE A 143 -7.32 -20.94 1.93
N GLN A 144 -7.56 -21.61 0.80
CA GLN A 144 -8.49 -22.73 0.74
C GLN A 144 -7.89 -23.98 1.38
N SER A 145 -8.74 -24.80 2.00
CA SER A 145 -8.38 -26.15 2.38
C SER A 145 -8.21 -26.96 1.09
N LYS A 146 -7.09 -27.67 0.94
CA LYS A 146 -6.98 -28.65 -0.15
C LYS A 146 -8.01 -29.75 0.12
N SER A 147 -8.94 -29.94 -0.81
CA SER A 147 -9.68 -31.19 -0.92
C SER A 147 -8.73 -32.33 -1.25
#